data_AF-A0A7K4VUV3-F1
#
_entry.id   AF-A0A7K4VUV3-F1
#
_cell.length_a   1.000
_cell.length_b   1.000
_cell.length_c   1.000
_cell.angle_alpha   90.00
_cell.angle_beta   90.00
_cell.angle_gamma   90.00
#
_symmetry.space_group_name_H-M   'P 1'
#
loop_
_entity.id
_entity.type
_entity.pdbx_description
1 polymer ?
#
loop_
_entity_poly.entity_id
_entity_poly.type
_entity_poly.pdbx_seq_one_letter_code
_entity_poly.pdbx_strand_id
1 'polypeptide(L)'
;VPQASWTWGPDGHGAVLLVNCDRDDPGAEGLDNEDSAVRSYNDLQDMAQLVLRTRGPRATFAGHRLLLHLDFGDADKIRVFYGGNNVELEMFKPVLGGSKLAYTVRPSRHQHESVFYVEGLAFPDVAFSGLVSLHVTLLESSEKGLLESPIFTDTVVFRVAPWIMTPNTAAPLEVFVCRWVLLGSPTLPAAGSAPKSRFSHFPPSVDRNEEFVAAVGALAERARCPLTVCPAPQNQQDRWIQDEVEFGYIQAPHKTLPVVFDSPRDRGLKDFPVRSILGPDFGYVARQAPEGASSLDSFGNLEVSPPVTVQGKEYPLGRILIGSSFPRVGGRRMAKAVRDFLVAQKVQAPVELFSDWLSVGHVDEFLSFVPAPDRKGFRMLLASPSACYQLLKEKQEEGFGEAAMFQGRAG
;
A
#
# COMPACT_ATOMS: atom_id res chain seq x y z
N VAL A 1 3.99 29.98 -16.60
CA VAL A 1 3.99 30.47 -15.20
C VAL A 1 4.93 29.56 -14.43
N PRO A 2 5.94 30.06 -13.70
CA PRO A 2 6.76 29.21 -12.86
C PRO A 2 5.87 28.60 -11.78
N GLN A 3 5.68 27.29 -11.82
CA GLN A 3 4.85 26.58 -10.84
C GLN A 3 5.77 26.05 -9.74
N ALA A 4 6.33 26.98 -8.95
CA ALA A 4 7.10 26.67 -7.74
C ALA A 4 6.19 26.23 -6.56
N SER A 5 5.06 25.59 -6.87
CA SER A 5 4.04 25.17 -5.91
C SER A 5 3.30 23.96 -6.46
N TRP A 6 2.58 23.26 -5.58
CA TRP A 6 1.74 22.13 -5.94
C TRP A 6 0.30 22.40 -5.47
N THR A 7 -0.70 22.15 -6.32
CA THR A 7 -2.11 22.41 -5.99
C THR A 7 -3.01 21.22 -6.34
N TRP A 8 -4.00 20.93 -5.48
CA TRP A 8 -4.98 19.85 -5.68
C TRP A 8 -6.05 20.27 -6.71
N GLY A 9 -6.65 19.27 -7.37
CA GLY A 9 -7.84 19.44 -8.20
C GLY A 9 -7.56 19.24 -9.70
N PRO A 10 -8.63 19.16 -10.52
CA PRO A 10 -8.50 18.93 -11.97
C PRO A 10 -7.76 20.06 -12.70
N ASP A 11 -7.89 21.30 -12.21
CA ASP A 11 -7.18 22.48 -12.72
C ASP A 11 -5.88 22.76 -11.92
N GLY A 12 -5.54 21.85 -11.02
CA GLY A 12 -4.33 21.92 -10.20
C GLY A 12 -3.08 21.63 -11.03
N HIS A 13 -1.93 21.77 -10.38
CA HIS A 13 -0.64 21.56 -11.02
C HIS A 13 0.42 21.03 -10.06
N GLY A 14 1.48 20.48 -10.63
CA GLY A 14 2.64 19.97 -9.92
C GLY A 14 2.92 18.51 -10.28
N ALA A 15 4.18 18.10 -10.14
CA ALA A 15 4.59 16.75 -10.50
C ALA A 15 4.17 15.74 -9.43
N VAL A 16 4.03 14.47 -9.84
CA VAL A 16 3.75 13.34 -8.93
C VAL A 16 4.97 12.44 -8.91
N LEU A 17 5.33 11.95 -7.72
CA LEU A 17 6.47 11.08 -7.48
C LEU A 17 5.99 9.79 -6.81
N LEU A 18 6.37 8.63 -7.33
CA LEU A 18 6.11 7.36 -6.66
C LEU A 18 7.17 7.11 -5.59
N VAL A 19 6.77 6.44 -4.50
CA VAL A 19 7.73 5.77 -3.64
C VAL A 19 8.16 4.51 -4.36
N ASN A 20 9.46 4.33 -4.60
CA ASN A 20 10.00 3.18 -5.34
C ASN A 20 10.14 1.97 -4.39
N CYS A 21 8.99 1.43 -4.00
CA CYS A 21 8.85 0.47 -2.90
C CYS A 21 8.56 -0.95 -3.35
N ASP A 22 8.74 -1.28 -4.62
CA ASP A 22 8.71 -2.64 -5.14
C ASP A 22 10.12 -3.22 -5.29
N ARG A 23 10.22 -4.35 -6.01
CA ARG A 23 11.47 -5.07 -6.20
C ARG A 23 11.55 -5.61 -7.62
N ASP A 24 12.01 -4.78 -8.54
CA ASP A 24 12.18 -5.10 -9.95
C ASP A 24 13.40 -5.96 -10.26
N ASP A 25 14.44 -5.88 -9.42
CA ASP A 25 15.58 -6.79 -9.53
C ASP A 25 15.28 -8.12 -8.80
N PRO A 26 15.10 -9.25 -9.52
CA PRO A 26 14.84 -10.54 -8.89
C PRO A 26 16.02 -11.06 -8.05
N GLY A 27 17.22 -10.48 -8.22
CA GLY A 27 18.41 -10.79 -7.42
C GLY A 27 18.56 -9.94 -6.15
N ALA A 28 17.73 -8.91 -5.94
CA ALA A 28 17.80 -8.05 -4.78
C ALA A 28 17.12 -8.69 -3.54
N GLU A 29 17.63 -8.36 -2.35
CA GLU A 29 17.02 -8.81 -1.09
C GLU A 29 15.91 -7.86 -0.61
N GLY A 30 16.07 -6.56 -0.88
CA GLY A 30 15.23 -5.47 -0.36
C GLY A 30 14.44 -4.72 -1.45
N LEU A 31 13.88 -3.57 -1.07
CA LEU A 31 13.17 -2.68 -2.00
C LEU A 31 14.17 -1.91 -2.87
N ASP A 32 13.77 -1.52 -4.08
CA ASP A 32 14.66 -0.81 -5.00
C ASP A 32 15.18 0.52 -4.40
N ASN A 33 14.36 1.20 -3.59
CA ASN A 33 14.78 2.45 -2.93
C ASN A 33 15.73 2.29 -1.73
N GLU A 34 16.03 1.07 -1.26
CA GLU A 34 16.87 0.85 -0.07
C GLU A 34 18.37 1.02 -0.34
N ASP A 35 18.80 0.89 -1.59
CA ASP A 35 20.18 1.16 -1.99
C ASP A 35 20.28 2.27 -3.04
N SER A 36 21.45 2.47 -3.65
CA SER A 36 21.66 3.60 -4.56
C SER A 36 22.14 3.16 -5.94
N ALA A 37 21.74 1.98 -6.38
CA ALA A 37 22.00 1.45 -7.71
C ALA A 37 20.69 1.24 -8.47
N VAL A 38 20.68 1.67 -9.73
CA VAL A 38 19.63 1.28 -10.67
C VAL A 38 20.03 -0.06 -11.27
N ARG A 39 19.22 -1.11 -11.07
CA ARG A 39 19.55 -2.49 -11.51
C ARG A 39 18.61 -3.07 -12.56
N SER A 40 17.48 -2.42 -12.81
CA SER A 40 16.52 -2.81 -13.83
C SER A 40 16.09 -1.62 -14.67
N TYR A 41 15.67 -1.89 -15.91
CA TYR A 41 14.97 -0.87 -16.71
C TYR A 41 13.52 -0.69 -16.27
N ASN A 42 12.95 -1.64 -15.53
CA ASN A 42 11.62 -1.48 -14.93
C ASN A 42 11.69 -0.46 -13.79
N ASP A 43 12.72 -0.53 -12.95
CA ASP A 43 13.00 0.44 -11.88
C ASP A 43 13.01 1.90 -12.38
N LEU A 44 13.62 2.15 -13.55
CA LEU A 44 13.58 3.48 -14.19
C LEU A 44 12.17 3.93 -14.63
N GLN A 45 11.22 3.02 -14.84
CA GLN A 45 9.83 3.31 -15.19
C GLN A 45 9.00 3.71 -13.96
N ASP A 46 9.41 3.35 -12.75
CA ASP A 46 8.77 3.80 -11.51
C ASP A 46 9.17 5.24 -11.17
N MET A 47 10.39 5.63 -11.55
CA MET A 47 10.94 6.96 -11.32
C MET A 47 10.29 8.05 -12.19
N ALA A 48 10.10 9.23 -11.60
CA ALA A 48 9.67 10.41 -12.34
C ALA A 48 10.83 11.06 -13.09
N GLN A 49 10.62 11.50 -14.32
CA GLN A 49 11.66 12.20 -15.09
C GLN A 49 11.68 13.70 -14.78
N LEU A 50 12.87 14.22 -14.45
CA LEU A 50 13.16 15.64 -14.33
C LEU A 50 14.06 16.06 -15.49
N VAL A 51 13.57 16.95 -16.36
CA VAL A 51 14.29 17.38 -17.57
C VAL A 51 14.79 18.81 -17.43
N LEU A 52 16.11 18.99 -17.29
CA LEU A 52 16.74 20.30 -17.30
C LEU A 52 17.11 20.70 -18.73
N ARG A 53 16.50 21.78 -19.22
CA ARG A 53 16.75 22.32 -20.56
C ARG A 53 17.62 23.57 -20.49
N THR A 54 18.74 23.56 -21.21
CA THR A 54 19.66 24.70 -21.29
C THR A 54 19.75 25.22 -22.73
N ARG A 55 19.33 26.48 -22.92
CA ARG A 55 19.37 27.16 -24.23
C ARG A 55 20.08 28.50 -24.08
N GLY A 56 21.22 28.66 -24.75
CA GLY A 56 21.99 29.89 -24.72
C GLY A 56 23.42 29.73 -25.22
N PRO A 57 24.22 30.81 -25.24
CA PRO A 57 25.62 30.77 -25.65
C PRO A 57 26.43 29.87 -24.73
N ARG A 58 27.20 28.94 -25.29
CA ARG A 58 28.02 28.00 -24.50
C ARG A 58 29.13 28.67 -23.71
N ALA A 59 29.62 29.81 -24.22
CA ALA A 59 30.63 30.62 -23.53
C ALA A 59 30.16 31.08 -22.14
N THR A 60 28.85 31.13 -21.88
CA THR A 60 28.28 31.44 -20.56
C THR A 60 28.83 30.50 -19.48
N PHE A 61 28.96 29.20 -19.77
CA PHE A 61 29.43 28.20 -18.80
C PHE A 61 30.96 28.24 -18.55
N ALA A 62 31.70 29.18 -19.14
CA ALA A 62 33.10 29.42 -18.80
C ALA A 62 33.24 30.17 -17.46
N GLY A 63 32.27 31.02 -17.12
CA GLY A 63 32.21 31.80 -15.87
C GLY A 63 30.98 31.50 -15.01
N HIS A 64 30.17 30.53 -15.40
CA HIS A 64 28.93 30.17 -14.71
C HIS A 64 28.81 28.66 -14.54
N ARG A 65 28.16 28.24 -13.45
CA ARG A 65 27.81 26.82 -13.24
C ARG A 65 26.34 26.67 -12.87
N LEU A 66 25.77 25.54 -13.26
CA LEU A 66 24.41 25.14 -12.87
C LEU A 66 24.50 24.17 -11.70
N LEU A 67 23.81 24.50 -10.61
CA LEU A 67 23.74 23.69 -9.41
C LEU A 67 22.31 23.16 -9.27
N LEU A 68 22.13 21.85 -9.40
CA LEU A 68 20.90 21.15 -9.02
C LEU A 68 21.02 20.83 -7.52
N HIS A 69 20.05 21.21 -6.70
CA HIS A 69 20.11 21.00 -5.24
C HIS A 69 18.71 20.80 -4.64
N LEU A 70 18.68 20.29 -3.41
CA LEU A 70 17.47 20.12 -2.61
C LEU A 70 17.67 20.66 -1.19
N ASP A 71 16.55 20.89 -0.52
CA ASP A 71 16.56 21.25 0.90
C ASP A 71 16.98 20.07 1.78
N PHE A 72 17.72 20.34 2.85
CA PHE A 72 18.20 19.29 3.77
C PHE A 72 17.07 18.41 4.32
N GLY A 73 15.88 18.98 4.56
CA GLY A 73 14.71 18.26 5.08
C GLY A 73 14.09 17.25 4.10
N ASP A 74 14.41 17.36 2.80
CA ASP A 74 13.91 16.46 1.76
C ASP A 74 14.93 15.37 1.40
N ALA A 75 16.15 15.44 1.95
CA ALA A 75 17.28 14.62 1.52
C ALA A 75 17.13 13.13 1.81
N ASP A 76 16.40 12.79 2.86
CA ASP A 76 16.04 11.41 3.20
C ASP A 76 14.67 11.00 2.64
N LYS A 77 14.04 11.84 1.80
CA LYS A 77 12.72 11.60 1.20
C LYS A 77 12.77 11.30 -0.29
N ILE A 78 13.85 11.70 -0.98
CA ILE A 78 14.05 11.45 -2.41
C ILE A 78 15.49 11.05 -2.72
N ARG A 79 15.65 10.37 -3.85
CA ARG A 79 16.95 10.17 -4.51
C ARG A 79 16.82 10.55 -5.97
N VAL A 80 17.87 11.16 -6.52
CA VAL A 80 17.92 11.58 -7.93
C VAL A 80 19.10 10.92 -8.61
N PHE A 81 18.86 10.27 -9.73
CA PHE A 81 19.86 9.63 -10.57
C PHE A 81 20.12 10.41 -11.85
N TYR A 82 21.35 10.29 -12.34
CA TYR A 82 21.75 10.82 -13.64
C TYR A 82 22.69 9.84 -14.35
N GLY A 83 22.31 9.40 -15.55
CA GLY A 83 23.11 8.53 -16.42
C GLY A 83 23.91 9.28 -17.50
N GLY A 84 23.72 10.60 -17.62
CA GLY A 84 24.23 11.36 -18.76
C GLY A 84 23.56 10.92 -20.05
N ASN A 85 24.37 10.52 -21.03
CA ASN A 85 23.89 10.06 -22.35
C ASN A 85 23.97 8.54 -22.50
N ASN A 86 24.32 7.85 -21.42
CA ASN A 86 24.52 6.41 -21.43
C ASN A 86 23.17 5.71 -21.29
N VAL A 87 23.08 4.52 -21.90
CA VAL A 87 21.93 3.63 -21.76
C VAL A 87 22.19 2.53 -20.72
N GLU A 88 23.45 2.28 -20.38
CA GLU A 88 23.86 1.25 -19.41
C GLU A 88 23.43 1.63 -17.98
N LEU A 89 22.77 0.71 -17.28
CA LEU A 89 22.18 0.93 -15.96
C LEU A 89 23.23 1.33 -14.91
N GLU A 90 24.44 0.76 -15.01
CA GLU A 90 25.55 1.04 -14.10
C GLU A 90 26.02 2.50 -14.17
N MET A 91 25.68 3.21 -15.24
CA MET A 91 26.04 4.62 -15.43
C MET A 91 25.10 5.58 -14.71
N PHE A 92 23.91 5.13 -14.29
CA PHE A 92 22.98 5.93 -13.50
C PHE A 92 23.50 6.05 -12.07
N LYS A 93 24.11 7.20 -11.76
CA LYS A 93 24.67 7.47 -10.44
C LYS A 93 23.74 8.35 -9.62
N PRO A 94 23.61 8.11 -8.30
CA PRO A 94 22.87 8.99 -7.41
C PRO A 94 23.61 10.33 -7.33
N VAL A 95 22.97 11.39 -7.83
CA VAL A 95 23.51 12.75 -7.83
C VAL A 95 22.98 13.58 -6.68
N LEU A 96 21.77 13.29 -6.20
CA LEU A 96 21.16 13.89 -5.02
C LEU A 96 20.49 12.83 -4.13
N GLY A 97 20.30 13.16 -2.85
CA GLY A 97 19.70 12.32 -1.83
C GLY A 97 20.71 11.88 -0.75
N GLY A 98 20.20 11.55 0.44
CA GLY A 98 21.00 11.26 1.62
C GLY A 98 21.96 12.39 1.97
N SER A 99 23.27 12.12 1.88
CA SER A 99 24.31 13.11 2.13
C SER A 99 24.61 14.04 0.95
N LYS A 100 24.04 13.78 -0.25
CA LYS A 100 24.28 14.57 -1.46
C LYS A 100 23.18 15.61 -1.65
N LEU A 101 23.42 16.83 -1.17
CA LEU A 101 22.45 17.92 -1.25
C LEU A 101 22.52 18.73 -2.54
N ALA A 102 23.64 18.64 -3.27
CA ALA A 102 23.85 19.43 -4.47
C ALA A 102 24.72 18.69 -5.51
N TYR A 103 24.44 18.95 -6.79
CA TYR A 103 25.12 18.40 -7.94
C TYR A 103 25.39 19.50 -8.97
N THR A 104 26.66 19.66 -9.36
CA THR A 104 27.02 20.56 -10.46
C THR A 104 26.71 19.91 -11.80
N VAL A 105 25.71 20.45 -12.50
CA VAL A 105 25.32 19.98 -13.83
C VAL A 105 26.35 20.48 -14.85
N ARG A 106 26.78 19.57 -15.73
CA ARG A 106 27.65 19.89 -16.88
C ARG A 106 26.83 19.78 -18.17
N PRO A 107 26.38 20.90 -18.75
CA PRO A 107 25.63 20.88 -20.00
C PRO A 107 26.43 20.23 -21.13
N SER A 108 25.77 19.36 -21.90
CA SER A 108 26.41 18.66 -23.02
C SER A 108 26.77 19.61 -24.17
N ARG A 109 27.84 19.28 -24.91
CA ARG A 109 28.23 19.98 -26.15
C ARG A 109 27.34 19.65 -27.35
N HIS A 110 26.44 18.68 -27.26
CA HIS A 110 25.62 18.26 -28.40
C HIS A 110 24.14 18.16 -28.07
N GLN A 111 23.78 18.21 -26.78
CA GLN A 111 22.41 18.12 -26.32
C GLN A 111 22.04 19.32 -25.46
N HIS A 112 20.80 19.77 -25.62
CA HIS A 112 20.23 20.89 -24.87
C HIS A 112 19.51 20.44 -23.60
N GLU A 113 19.41 19.13 -23.36
CA GLU A 113 18.61 18.56 -22.28
C GLU A 113 19.45 17.58 -21.47
N SER A 114 19.27 17.60 -20.14
CA SER A 114 19.77 16.61 -19.20
C SER A 114 18.57 15.98 -18.50
N VAL A 115 18.42 14.66 -18.63
CA VAL A 115 17.30 13.90 -18.03
C VAL A 115 17.78 13.24 -16.76
N PHE A 116 17.10 13.55 -15.66
CA PHE A 116 17.30 12.97 -14.34
C PHE A 116 16.10 12.09 -13.99
N TYR A 117 16.33 11.09 -13.16
CA TYR A 117 15.29 10.16 -12.69
C TYR A 117 15.16 10.31 -11.18
N VAL A 118 13.94 10.54 -10.71
CA VAL A 118 13.64 10.86 -9.32
C VAL A 118 12.78 9.75 -8.74
N GLU A 119 13.18 9.21 -7.59
CA GLU A 119 12.39 8.25 -6.81
C GLU A 119 12.07 8.81 -5.42
N GLY A 120 10.90 8.42 -4.90
CA GLY A 120 10.52 8.66 -3.50
C GLY A 120 11.06 7.56 -2.59
N LEU A 121 11.57 7.96 -1.43
CA LEU A 121 12.11 7.07 -0.40
C LEU A 121 11.14 6.88 0.78
N ALA A 122 10.13 7.74 0.88
CA ALA A 122 9.20 7.71 2.00
C ALA A 122 7.79 8.15 1.55
N PHE A 123 6.78 7.45 2.03
CA PHE A 123 5.39 7.86 1.91
C PHE A 123 5.08 9.09 2.77
N PRO A 124 4.03 9.88 2.43
CA PRO A 124 3.50 10.90 3.33
C PRO A 124 3.24 10.31 4.72
N ASP A 125 3.65 11.05 5.75
CA ASP A 125 3.53 10.65 7.16
C ASP A 125 3.44 11.89 8.06
N VAL A 126 3.32 11.73 9.38
CA VAL A 126 3.18 12.84 10.35
C VAL A 126 4.30 13.87 10.23
N ALA A 127 5.53 13.40 10.01
CA ALA A 127 6.70 14.26 9.86
C ALA A 127 6.97 14.67 8.39
N PHE A 128 6.15 14.21 7.44
CA PHE A 128 6.39 14.45 6.02
C PHE A 128 5.09 14.70 5.25
N SER A 129 4.90 15.95 4.81
CA SER A 129 3.66 16.40 4.15
C SER A 129 3.36 15.73 2.80
N GLY A 130 4.34 15.01 2.26
CA GLY A 130 4.35 14.46 0.91
C GLY A 130 4.82 15.45 -0.16
N LEU A 131 5.29 16.65 0.18
CA LEU A 131 5.84 17.62 -0.77
C LEU A 131 7.36 17.67 -0.67
N VAL A 132 8.04 17.70 -1.81
CA VAL A 132 9.49 17.84 -1.93
C VAL A 132 9.84 18.81 -3.05
N SER A 133 10.89 19.60 -2.85
CA SER A 133 11.31 20.62 -3.82
C SER A 133 12.70 20.31 -4.38
N LEU A 134 12.84 20.46 -5.70
CA LEU A 134 14.12 20.41 -6.39
C LEU A 134 14.39 21.77 -7.04
N HIS A 135 15.59 22.28 -6.83
CA HIS A 135 16.00 23.61 -7.26
C HIS A 135 17.15 23.52 -8.25
N VAL A 136 17.14 24.40 -9.25
CA VAL A 136 18.29 24.62 -10.12
C VAL A 136 18.71 26.08 -10.01
N THR A 137 19.93 26.32 -9.54
CA THR A 137 20.51 27.66 -9.41
C THR A 137 21.63 27.86 -10.43
N LEU A 138 21.56 28.93 -11.22
CA LEU A 138 22.67 29.44 -12.01
C LEU A 138 23.56 30.32 -11.12
N LEU A 139 24.81 29.91 -10.94
CA LEU A 139 25.80 30.59 -10.12
C LEU A 139 26.83 31.27 -11.03
N GLU A 140 27.14 32.52 -10.74
CA GLU A 140 28.31 33.22 -11.29
C GLU A 140 29.54 32.82 -10.48
N SER A 141 30.58 32.39 -11.17
CA SER A 141 31.91 32.18 -10.62
C SER A 141 32.82 33.25 -11.20
N SER A 142 32.94 34.39 -10.51
CA SER A 142 34.06 35.30 -10.75
C SER A 142 35.37 34.59 -10.35
N GLU A 143 36.50 35.02 -10.90
CA GLU A 143 37.84 34.41 -10.80
C GLU A 143 38.14 33.54 -9.55
N LYS A 144 38.96 32.49 -9.75
CA LYS A 144 39.37 31.52 -8.72
C LYS A 144 39.67 32.19 -7.36
N GLY A 145 38.77 32.02 -6.39
CA GLY A 145 38.96 32.47 -5.00
C GLY A 145 37.85 33.38 -4.44
N LEU A 146 36.90 33.84 -5.26
CA LEU A 146 35.76 34.65 -4.82
C LEU A 146 34.51 33.81 -4.50
N LEU A 147 33.63 34.38 -3.66
CA LEU A 147 32.32 33.80 -3.32
C LEU A 147 31.43 33.75 -4.58
N GLU A 148 30.83 32.60 -4.83
CA GLU A 148 29.89 32.43 -5.94
C GLU A 148 28.58 33.16 -5.64
N SER A 149 28.01 33.80 -6.67
CA SER A 149 26.78 34.59 -6.53
C SER A 149 25.64 33.95 -7.31
N PRO A 150 24.46 33.69 -6.69
CA PRO A 150 23.29 33.18 -7.40
C PRO A 150 22.70 34.26 -8.31
N ILE A 151 22.57 33.94 -9.60
CA ILE A 151 21.94 34.81 -10.61
C ILE A 151 20.44 34.50 -10.72
N PHE A 152 20.10 33.22 -10.77
CA PHE A 152 18.74 32.77 -11.02
C PHE A 152 18.50 31.40 -10.39
N THR A 153 17.32 31.19 -9.82
CA THR A 153 16.87 29.89 -9.30
C THR A 153 15.49 29.57 -9.84
N ASP A 154 15.34 28.36 -10.36
CA ASP A 154 14.04 27.76 -10.69
C ASP A 154 13.75 26.58 -9.77
N THR A 155 12.47 26.26 -9.56
CA THR A 155 12.03 25.23 -8.60
C THR A 155 10.90 24.41 -9.17
N VAL A 156 10.99 23.10 -9.00
CA VAL A 156 9.90 22.15 -9.23
C VAL A 156 9.49 21.53 -7.90
N VAL A 157 8.18 21.38 -7.69
CA VAL A 157 7.63 20.74 -6.49
C VAL A 157 6.93 19.44 -6.90
N PHE A 158 7.36 18.35 -6.29
CA PHE A 158 6.71 17.05 -6.42
C PHE A 158 5.79 16.81 -5.24
N ARG A 159 4.68 16.11 -5.48
CA ARG A 159 3.92 15.40 -4.44
C ARG A 159 4.20 13.91 -4.53
N VAL A 160 4.66 13.32 -3.44
CA VAL A 160 4.73 11.87 -3.29
C VAL A 160 3.32 11.30 -3.29
N ALA A 161 3.07 10.31 -4.15
CA ALA A 161 1.80 9.61 -4.27
C ALA A 161 1.42 8.96 -2.93
N PRO A 162 0.18 9.13 -2.46
CA PRO A 162 -0.29 8.45 -1.26
C PRO A 162 -0.53 6.97 -1.54
N TRP A 163 -0.51 6.16 -0.47
CA TRP A 163 -1.07 4.81 -0.52
C TRP A 163 -2.60 4.86 -0.46
N ILE A 164 -3.27 4.09 -1.33
CA ILE A 164 -4.72 4.13 -1.54
C ILE A 164 -5.31 2.71 -1.45
N MET A 165 -6.31 2.52 -0.59
CA MET A 165 -7.07 1.26 -0.45
C MET A 165 -8.15 1.09 -1.51
N THR A 166 -8.56 -0.15 -1.76
CA THR A 166 -9.69 -0.45 -2.66
C THR A 166 -10.90 -1.01 -1.91
N PRO A 167 -12.13 -0.48 -2.11
CA PRO A 167 -13.32 -0.99 -1.43
C PRO A 167 -13.81 -2.31 -2.05
N ASN A 168 -14.60 -3.09 -1.30
CA ASN A 168 -15.26 -4.32 -1.74
C ASN A 168 -16.19 -4.16 -2.97
N THR A 169 -16.48 -2.93 -3.39
CA THR A 169 -17.22 -2.63 -4.62
C THR A 169 -16.35 -2.54 -5.87
N ALA A 170 -15.02 -2.52 -5.73
CA ALA A 170 -14.09 -2.62 -6.84
C ALA A 170 -14.11 -4.04 -7.42
N ALA A 171 -13.71 -4.19 -8.69
CA ALA A 171 -13.57 -5.50 -9.31
C ALA A 171 -12.40 -6.27 -8.66
N PRO A 172 -12.59 -7.54 -8.26
CA PRO A 172 -11.50 -8.33 -7.70
C PRO A 172 -10.47 -8.67 -8.80
N LEU A 173 -9.19 -8.60 -8.45
CA LEU A 173 -8.07 -8.92 -9.35
C LEU A 173 -7.32 -10.18 -8.94
N GLU A 174 -7.27 -10.49 -7.66
CA GLU A 174 -6.69 -11.73 -7.12
C GLU A 174 -7.33 -12.05 -5.77
N VAL A 175 -7.46 -13.34 -5.44
CA VAL A 175 -7.93 -13.82 -4.13
C VAL A 175 -6.82 -14.59 -3.45
N PHE A 176 -6.57 -14.27 -2.18
CA PHE A 176 -5.58 -14.96 -1.35
C PHE A 176 -6.26 -15.83 -0.29
N VAL A 177 -5.75 -17.05 -0.09
CA VAL A 177 -6.26 -17.95 0.97
C VAL A 177 -5.15 -18.81 1.56
N CYS A 178 -5.16 -19.01 2.88
CA CYS A 178 -4.22 -19.91 3.54
C CYS A 178 -4.73 -21.35 3.58
N ARG A 179 -3.85 -22.31 3.27
CA ARG A 179 -4.06 -23.72 3.57
C ARG A 179 -3.42 -24.06 4.92
N TRP A 180 -4.12 -24.76 5.80
CA TRP A 180 -3.62 -25.19 7.10
C TRP A 180 -4.02 -26.64 7.42
N VAL A 181 -3.27 -27.28 8.32
CA VAL A 181 -3.47 -28.66 8.79
C VAL A 181 -3.21 -28.72 10.29
N LEU A 182 -4.07 -29.41 11.04
CA LEU A 182 -3.86 -29.64 12.48
C LEU A 182 -2.57 -30.44 12.70
N LEU A 183 -1.75 -29.97 13.64
CA LEU A 183 -0.51 -30.65 14.02
C LEU A 183 -0.84 -32.02 14.63
N GLY A 184 -0.30 -33.08 14.03
CA GLY A 184 -0.55 -34.48 14.43
C GLY A 184 -1.50 -35.25 13.50
N SER A 185 -2.11 -34.60 12.50
CA SER A 185 -2.86 -35.31 11.46
C SER A 185 -1.90 -36.08 10.53
N PRO A 186 -2.21 -37.34 10.15
CA PRO A 186 -1.32 -38.13 9.29
C PRO A 186 -1.10 -37.43 7.95
N THR A 187 0.15 -37.43 7.49
CA THR A 187 0.57 -36.87 6.20
C THR A 187 -0.27 -37.44 5.05
N LEU A 188 -0.52 -36.61 4.03
CA LEU A 188 -1.21 -36.95 2.78
C LEU A 188 -0.90 -38.39 2.33
N PRO A 189 -1.91 -39.28 2.18
CA PRO A 189 -1.68 -40.46 1.36
C PRO A 189 -1.48 -39.99 -0.08
N ALA A 190 -0.50 -40.58 -0.77
CA ALA A 190 -0.42 -40.50 -2.22
C ALA A 190 -1.80 -40.88 -2.81
N ALA A 191 -2.19 -40.21 -3.89
CA ALA A 191 -3.50 -40.40 -4.54
C ALA A 191 -3.84 -41.90 -4.65
N GLY A 192 -4.83 -42.36 -3.88
CA GLY A 192 -5.33 -43.74 -4.02
C GLY A 192 -5.79 -44.50 -2.77
N SER A 193 -5.77 -43.96 -1.54
CA SER A 193 -6.25 -44.73 -0.38
C SER A 193 -6.99 -43.90 0.67
N ALA A 194 -8.26 -44.24 0.89
CA ALA A 194 -9.07 -43.75 1.99
C ALA A 194 -8.84 -44.64 3.23
N PRO A 195 -8.43 -44.09 4.39
CA PRO A 195 -8.49 -44.84 5.63
C PRO A 195 -9.84 -44.60 6.32
N LYS A 196 -10.56 -45.69 6.61
CA LYS A 196 -11.67 -45.71 7.57
C LYS A 196 -11.07 -45.79 8.98
N SER A 197 -11.11 -44.70 9.73
CA SER A 197 -10.85 -44.72 11.17
C SER A 197 -12.16 -44.52 11.91
N ARG A 198 -12.63 -45.58 12.57
CA ARG A 198 -13.63 -45.55 13.65
C ARG A 198 -12.86 -45.24 14.95
N PHE A 199 -13.49 -44.51 15.86
CA PHE A 199 -13.04 -44.15 17.23
C PHE A 199 -12.47 -42.74 17.43
N SER A 200 -13.37 -41.75 17.55
CA SER A 200 -13.31 -40.69 18.56
C SER A 200 -14.74 -40.15 18.77
N HIS A 201 -15.17 -39.98 20.04
CA HIS A 201 -16.47 -39.40 20.44
C HIS A 201 -16.42 -37.87 20.53
N PHE A 202 -15.65 -37.25 19.65
CA PHE A 202 -15.65 -35.80 19.43
C PHE A 202 -16.25 -35.54 18.05
N PRO A 203 -16.90 -34.39 17.81
CA PRO A 203 -17.30 -34.01 16.46
C PRO A 203 -16.07 -34.09 15.55
N PRO A 204 -16.21 -34.37 14.24
CA PRO A 204 -15.06 -34.49 13.35
C PRO A 204 -14.26 -33.19 13.48
N SER A 205 -13.09 -33.28 14.15
CA SER A 205 -12.15 -32.18 14.18
C SER A 205 -11.80 -31.93 12.73
N VAL A 206 -12.01 -30.69 12.28
CA VAL A 206 -11.64 -30.29 10.94
C VAL A 206 -10.12 -30.21 10.92
N ASP A 207 -9.49 -31.36 10.67
CA ASP A 207 -8.04 -31.55 10.72
C ASP A 207 -7.29 -30.78 9.63
N ARG A 208 -8.02 -30.20 8.67
CA ARG A 208 -7.51 -29.48 7.49
C ARG A 208 -8.62 -28.66 6.84
N ASN A 209 -8.27 -27.65 6.04
CA ASN A 209 -9.26 -26.80 5.36
C ASN A 209 -9.36 -27.00 3.84
N GLU A 210 -9.03 -28.19 3.33
CA GLU A 210 -9.01 -28.47 1.88
C GLU A 210 -10.35 -28.16 1.18
N GLU A 211 -11.47 -28.57 1.78
CA GLU A 211 -12.82 -28.30 1.23
C GLU A 211 -13.14 -26.80 1.19
N PHE A 212 -12.71 -26.05 2.20
CA PHE A 212 -12.86 -24.60 2.23
C PHE A 212 -12.03 -23.93 1.12
N VAL A 213 -10.76 -24.31 0.98
CA VAL A 213 -9.88 -23.78 -0.08
C VAL A 213 -10.45 -24.10 -1.47
N ALA A 214 -10.99 -25.31 -1.66
CA ALA A 214 -11.64 -25.69 -2.92
C ALA A 214 -12.89 -24.84 -3.21
N ALA A 215 -13.72 -24.57 -2.19
CA ALA A 215 -14.90 -23.71 -2.33
C ALA A 215 -14.53 -22.26 -2.67
N VAL A 216 -13.49 -21.70 -2.03
CA VAL A 216 -12.95 -20.37 -2.37
C VAL A 216 -12.42 -20.36 -3.81
N GLY A 217 -11.70 -21.41 -4.23
CA GLY A 217 -11.21 -21.53 -5.60
C GLY A 217 -12.33 -21.58 -6.64
N ALA A 218 -13.40 -22.32 -6.38
CA ALA A 218 -14.57 -22.34 -7.26
C ALA A 218 -15.26 -20.96 -7.35
N LEU A 219 -15.29 -20.20 -6.24
CA LEU A 219 -15.80 -18.83 -6.24
C LEU A 219 -14.91 -17.88 -7.04
N ALA A 220 -13.58 -17.96 -6.85
CA ALA A 220 -12.60 -17.15 -7.58
C ALA A 220 -12.67 -17.43 -9.09
N GLU A 221 -12.79 -18.70 -9.50
CA GLU A 221 -12.99 -19.09 -10.89
C GLU A 221 -14.27 -18.47 -11.48
N ARG A 222 -15.39 -18.55 -10.76
CA ARG A 222 -16.65 -17.90 -11.17
C ARG A 222 -16.53 -16.39 -11.29
N ALA A 223 -15.72 -15.77 -10.44
CA ALA A 223 -15.40 -14.35 -10.48
C ALA A 223 -14.33 -13.98 -11.54
N ARG A 224 -13.76 -14.96 -12.24
CA ARG A 224 -12.64 -14.80 -13.20
C ARG A 224 -11.40 -14.16 -12.57
N CYS A 225 -11.14 -14.56 -11.34
CA CYS A 225 -10.10 -14.02 -10.50
C CYS A 225 -9.06 -15.11 -10.21
N PRO A 226 -7.75 -14.86 -10.44
CA PRO A 226 -6.67 -15.69 -9.92
C PRO A 226 -6.83 -16.00 -8.43
N LEU A 227 -6.40 -17.20 -8.04
CA LEU A 227 -6.34 -17.65 -6.65
C LEU A 227 -4.88 -17.94 -6.28
N THR A 228 -4.39 -17.25 -5.25
CA THR A 228 -3.10 -17.55 -4.63
C THR A 228 -3.32 -18.24 -3.29
N VAL A 229 -2.80 -19.46 -3.18
CA VAL A 229 -2.91 -20.28 -1.96
C VAL A 229 -1.60 -20.22 -1.20
N CYS A 230 -1.60 -19.62 0.00
CA CYS A 230 -0.46 -19.65 0.90
C CYS A 230 -0.38 -21.02 1.60
N PRO A 231 0.66 -21.84 1.35
CA PRO A 231 0.77 -23.18 1.89
C PRO A 231 1.17 -23.18 3.37
N ALA A 232 0.81 -24.25 4.10
CA ALA A 232 1.03 -24.38 5.54
C ALA A 232 2.48 -24.13 6.02
N PRO A 233 3.54 -24.56 5.31
CA PRO A 233 4.92 -24.26 5.72
C PRO A 233 5.27 -22.76 5.66
N GLN A 234 4.62 -22.00 4.77
CA GLN A 234 4.86 -20.56 4.63
C GLN A 234 4.04 -19.74 5.63
N ASN A 235 2.77 -20.12 5.87
CA ASN A 235 1.92 -19.42 6.83
C ASN A 235 2.09 -19.86 8.30
N GLN A 236 2.89 -20.89 8.57
CA GLN A 236 3.12 -21.42 9.93
C GLN A 236 1.82 -21.76 10.69
N GLN A 237 0.82 -22.31 9.98
CA GLN A 237 -0.54 -22.61 10.46
C GLN A 237 -1.41 -21.39 10.78
N ASP A 238 -0.94 -20.18 10.47
CA ASP A 238 -1.74 -18.98 10.54
C ASP A 238 -2.69 -18.91 9.35
N ARG A 239 -3.99 -18.88 9.65
CA ARG A 239 -5.06 -18.95 8.65
C ARG A 239 -5.65 -17.58 8.30
N TRP A 240 -5.26 -16.53 9.02
CA TRP A 240 -5.93 -15.23 8.99
C TRP A 240 -5.19 -14.27 8.08
N ILE A 241 -5.26 -14.53 6.76
CA ILE A 241 -4.57 -13.69 5.77
C ILE A 241 -5.08 -12.24 5.74
N GLN A 242 -6.38 -12.04 6.00
CA GLN A 242 -7.01 -10.72 6.15
C GLN A 242 -6.36 -9.88 7.26
N ASP A 243 -5.82 -10.53 8.28
CA ASP A 243 -5.28 -9.80 9.43
C ASP A 243 -3.86 -9.28 9.20
N GLU A 244 -3.09 -9.90 8.30
CA GLU A 244 -1.67 -9.57 8.12
C GLU A 244 -1.46 -8.51 7.03
N VAL A 245 -2.31 -8.51 6.00
CA VAL A 245 -2.11 -7.66 4.81
C VAL A 245 -3.36 -6.90 4.43
N GLU A 246 -3.16 -5.69 3.92
CA GLU A 246 -4.17 -4.90 3.26
C GLU A 246 -3.64 -4.47 1.89
N PHE A 247 -4.45 -4.65 0.85
CA PHE A 247 -4.04 -4.36 -0.52
C PHE A 247 -4.44 -2.94 -0.92
N GLY A 248 -3.44 -2.15 -1.30
CA GLY A 248 -3.65 -0.83 -1.88
C GLY A 248 -2.85 -0.65 -3.15
N TYR A 249 -2.74 0.59 -3.59
CA TYR A 249 -1.94 0.98 -4.75
C TYR A 249 -1.37 2.39 -4.59
N ILE A 250 -0.35 2.68 -5.40
CA ILE A 250 0.16 4.03 -5.65
C ILE A 250 0.01 4.37 -7.12
N GLN A 251 -0.17 5.65 -7.43
CA GLN A 251 -0.45 6.10 -8.79
C GLN A 251 0.23 7.43 -9.11
N ALA A 252 0.89 7.45 -10.26
CA ALA A 252 1.39 8.63 -10.94
C ALA A 252 0.93 8.59 -12.42
N PRO A 253 1.01 9.72 -13.16
CA PRO A 253 0.63 9.74 -14.57
C PRO A 253 1.41 8.75 -15.44
N HIS A 254 2.65 8.40 -15.07
CA HIS A 254 3.52 7.52 -15.84
C HIS A 254 3.48 6.05 -15.42
N LYS A 255 2.98 5.73 -14.21
CA LYS A 255 3.01 4.37 -13.65
C LYS A 255 1.96 4.21 -12.53
N THR A 256 1.38 3.03 -12.42
CA THR A 256 0.51 2.62 -11.30
C THR A 256 0.91 1.20 -10.92
N LEU A 257 1.10 0.94 -9.64
CA LEU A 257 1.39 -0.40 -9.13
C LEU A 257 0.68 -0.67 -7.79
N PRO A 258 0.25 -1.92 -7.54
CA PRO A 258 -0.26 -2.34 -6.24
C PRO A 258 0.83 -2.28 -5.16
N VAL A 259 0.44 -1.95 -3.93
CA VAL A 259 1.34 -1.91 -2.77
C VAL A 259 0.66 -2.58 -1.59
N VAL A 260 1.27 -3.64 -1.08
CA VAL A 260 0.80 -4.32 0.14
C VAL A 260 1.17 -3.48 1.36
N PHE A 261 0.17 -3.18 2.19
CA PHE A 261 0.41 -2.66 3.53
C PHE A 261 0.44 -3.84 4.48
N ASP A 262 1.58 -4.02 5.13
CA ASP A 262 1.88 -5.08 6.08
C ASP A 262 1.59 -4.63 7.52
N SER A 263 0.75 -5.40 8.20
CA SER A 263 0.29 -5.14 9.57
C SER A 263 1.39 -5.44 10.58
N PRO A 264 1.53 -4.64 11.67
CA PRO A 264 2.42 -4.98 12.77
C PRO A 264 1.95 -6.19 13.62
N ARG A 265 0.96 -6.95 13.15
CA ARG A 265 0.43 -8.16 13.80
C ARG A 265 1.51 -9.23 14.02
N ASP A 266 2.44 -9.38 13.08
CA ASP A 266 3.65 -10.21 13.18
C ASP A 266 3.45 -11.63 13.75
N ARG A 267 2.44 -12.37 13.25
CA ARG A 267 2.25 -13.78 13.64
C ARG A 267 2.86 -14.75 12.62
N GLY A 268 2.16 -15.84 12.27
CA GLY A 268 2.72 -16.87 11.40
C GLY A 268 2.91 -16.41 9.96
N LEU A 269 2.17 -15.37 9.55
CA LEU A 269 2.22 -14.75 8.22
C LEU A 269 3.21 -13.58 8.10
N LYS A 270 3.98 -13.22 9.14
CA LYS A 270 4.86 -12.02 9.13
C LYS A 270 5.80 -11.90 7.94
N ASP A 271 6.30 -13.02 7.43
CA ASP A 271 7.25 -13.04 6.32
C ASP A 271 6.53 -13.12 4.95
N PHE A 272 5.22 -13.42 4.93
CA PHE A 272 4.44 -13.64 3.71
C PHE A 272 4.42 -12.42 2.77
N PRO A 273 4.22 -11.18 3.25
CA PRO A 273 4.16 -10.02 2.37
C PRO A 273 5.49 -9.79 1.64
N VAL A 274 6.61 -9.88 2.36
CA VAL A 274 7.95 -9.67 1.80
C VAL A 274 8.41 -10.84 0.92
N ARG A 275 8.05 -12.09 1.28
CA ARG A 275 8.53 -13.28 0.56
C ARG A 275 7.66 -13.69 -0.62
N SER A 276 6.37 -13.34 -0.61
CA SER A 276 5.40 -13.90 -1.56
C SER A 276 4.57 -12.86 -2.30
N ILE A 277 4.53 -11.60 -1.82
CA ILE A 277 3.79 -10.51 -2.48
C ILE A 277 4.76 -9.49 -3.10
N LEU A 278 5.73 -8.99 -2.33
CA LEU A 278 6.75 -8.06 -2.82
C LEU A 278 7.53 -8.65 -4.02
N GLY A 279 7.57 -7.91 -5.10
CA GLY A 279 8.25 -8.30 -6.32
C GLY A 279 8.15 -7.22 -7.40
N PRO A 280 8.44 -7.57 -8.67
CA PRO A 280 8.33 -6.62 -9.78
C PRO A 280 6.90 -6.09 -9.90
N ASP A 281 6.74 -4.77 -10.00
CA ASP A 281 5.46 -4.08 -10.05
C ASP A 281 4.52 -4.36 -8.85
N PHE A 282 5.05 -4.79 -7.70
CA PHE A 282 4.26 -4.98 -6.48
C PHE A 282 5.02 -4.47 -5.25
N GLY A 283 4.61 -3.30 -4.77
CA GLY A 283 5.29 -2.60 -3.69
C GLY A 283 4.94 -3.11 -2.30
N TYR A 284 5.73 -2.67 -1.32
CA TYR A 284 5.60 -3.00 0.09
C TYR A 284 5.68 -1.75 0.97
N VAL A 285 4.85 -1.69 2.00
CA VAL A 285 4.94 -0.70 3.07
C VAL A 285 4.54 -1.34 4.39
N ALA A 286 5.19 -0.94 5.48
CA ALA A 286 4.83 -1.35 6.83
C ALA A 286 4.91 -0.18 7.82
N ARG A 287 4.21 -0.29 8.95
CA ARG A 287 4.36 0.62 10.08
C ARG A 287 4.47 -0.21 11.36
N GLN A 288 5.58 -0.01 12.06
CA GLN A 288 5.88 -0.72 13.29
C GLN A 288 4.95 -0.27 14.43
N ALA A 289 4.72 -1.16 15.39
CA ALA A 289 4.01 -0.86 16.64
C ALA A 289 4.95 -1.04 17.85
N PRO A 290 5.78 -0.02 18.19
CA PRO A 290 6.79 -0.14 19.26
C PRO A 290 6.22 -0.45 20.65
N GLU A 291 4.97 -0.04 20.90
CA GLU A 291 4.24 -0.30 22.15
C GLU A 291 3.57 -1.69 22.18
N GLY A 292 3.77 -2.49 21.12
CA GLY A 292 3.14 -3.78 20.90
C GLY A 292 1.87 -3.67 20.04
N ALA A 293 1.58 -4.73 19.29
CA ALA A 293 0.36 -4.85 18.51
C ALA A 293 -0.78 -5.45 19.35
N SER A 294 -1.96 -4.87 19.21
CA SER A 294 -3.21 -5.34 19.78
C SER A 294 -4.02 -6.12 18.72
N SER A 295 -5.15 -6.71 19.14
CA SER A 295 -6.07 -7.32 18.16
C SER A 295 -6.59 -6.30 17.13
N LEU A 296 -6.68 -5.01 17.49
CA LEU A 296 -7.16 -3.95 16.58
C LEU A 296 -6.12 -3.51 15.54
N ASP A 297 -4.91 -4.06 15.60
CA ASP A 297 -3.85 -3.84 14.60
C ASP A 297 -3.93 -4.83 13.44
N SER A 298 -4.66 -5.95 13.59
CA SER A 298 -5.01 -6.82 12.48
C SER A 298 -5.84 -6.08 11.43
N PHE A 299 -5.59 -6.33 10.15
CA PHE A 299 -6.23 -5.58 9.05
C PHE A 299 -7.65 -6.03 8.67
N GLY A 300 -8.23 -7.05 9.31
CA GLY A 300 -9.70 -7.18 9.41
C GLY A 300 -10.36 -5.95 10.08
N ASN A 301 -9.57 -5.18 10.85
CA ASN A 301 -9.98 -3.91 11.46
C ASN A 301 -9.71 -2.67 10.59
N LEU A 302 -9.28 -2.84 9.33
CA LEU A 302 -8.96 -1.78 8.38
C LEU A 302 -9.75 -1.99 7.09
N GLU A 303 -10.81 -1.21 6.89
CA GLU A 303 -11.70 -1.31 5.72
C GLU A 303 -11.79 0.03 4.99
N VAL A 304 -12.44 0.06 3.83
CA VAL A 304 -12.70 1.32 3.13
C VAL A 304 -14.10 1.35 2.50
N SER A 305 -14.79 2.47 2.67
CA SER A 305 -16.10 2.66 2.05
C SER A 305 -15.98 2.80 0.53
N PRO A 306 -17.05 2.51 -0.23
CA PRO A 306 -17.15 2.95 -1.62
C PRO A 306 -17.13 4.49 -1.73
N PRO A 307 -17.00 5.05 -2.95
CA PRO A 307 -17.07 6.49 -3.18
C PRO A 307 -18.39 7.10 -2.66
N VAL A 308 -18.29 8.24 -1.97
CA VAL A 308 -19.45 8.90 -1.35
C VAL A 308 -19.35 10.42 -1.39
N THR A 309 -20.50 11.08 -1.39
CA THR A 309 -20.61 12.53 -1.14
C THR A 309 -21.32 12.75 0.20
N VAL A 310 -20.71 13.54 1.08
CA VAL A 310 -21.22 13.86 2.42
C VAL A 310 -21.33 15.37 2.56
N GLN A 311 -22.56 15.87 2.70
CA GLN A 311 -22.83 17.31 2.90
C GLN A 311 -22.13 18.22 1.87
N GLY A 312 -22.12 17.81 0.60
CA GLY A 312 -21.47 18.56 -0.50
C GLY A 312 -19.98 18.32 -0.66
N LYS A 313 -19.31 17.60 0.25
CA LYS A 313 -17.92 17.18 0.10
C LYS A 313 -17.84 15.79 -0.54
N GLU A 314 -17.12 15.69 -1.64
CA GLU A 314 -16.88 14.43 -2.35
C GLU A 314 -15.68 13.67 -1.77
N TYR A 315 -15.84 12.35 -1.68
CA TYR A 315 -14.81 11.38 -1.35
C TYR A 315 -14.78 10.36 -2.50
N PRO A 316 -14.14 10.70 -3.64
CA PRO A 316 -14.20 9.89 -4.86
C PRO A 316 -13.48 8.55 -4.73
N LEU A 317 -12.59 8.41 -3.73
CA LEU A 317 -11.89 7.17 -3.40
C LEU A 317 -12.47 6.50 -2.15
N GLY A 318 -13.62 6.97 -1.65
CA GLY A 318 -14.20 6.51 -0.41
C GLY A 318 -13.48 7.03 0.84
N ARG A 319 -13.75 6.39 1.98
CA ARG A 319 -13.17 6.74 3.28
C ARG A 319 -12.74 5.49 4.03
N ILE A 320 -11.52 5.49 4.54
CA ILE A 320 -11.00 4.42 5.39
C ILE A 320 -11.85 4.34 6.66
N LEU A 321 -12.14 3.12 7.10
CA LEU A 321 -12.90 2.78 8.29
C LEU A 321 -12.00 1.94 9.19
N ILE A 322 -11.75 2.42 10.41
CA ILE A 322 -10.90 1.73 11.38
C ILE A 322 -11.65 1.55 12.69
N GLY A 323 -11.61 0.35 13.27
CA GLY A 323 -12.24 0.10 14.56
C GLY A 323 -11.39 0.59 15.73
N SER A 324 -12.07 1.07 16.78
CA SER A 324 -11.49 1.74 17.93
C SER A 324 -12.38 1.54 19.17
N SER A 325 -11.88 1.94 20.32
CA SER A 325 -12.66 2.02 21.57
C SER A 325 -13.59 3.22 21.59
N PHE A 326 -14.61 3.17 22.46
CA PHE A 326 -15.55 4.28 22.61
C PHE A 326 -14.80 5.51 23.19
N PRO A 327 -14.95 6.74 22.62
CA PRO A 327 -14.05 7.88 22.89
C PRO A 327 -13.87 8.29 24.36
N ARG A 328 -14.78 7.91 25.26
CA ARG A 328 -14.80 8.33 26.67
C ARG A 328 -14.40 7.26 27.68
N VAL A 329 -14.29 6.00 27.26
CA VAL A 329 -14.09 4.86 28.18
C VAL A 329 -12.63 4.37 28.16
N GLY A 330 -11.87 4.74 27.13
CA GLY A 330 -10.59 4.10 26.84
C GLY A 330 -10.80 2.66 26.35
N GLY A 331 -9.73 1.99 25.96
CA GLY A 331 -9.78 0.62 25.45
C GLY A 331 -8.72 0.38 24.39
N ARG A 332 -8.85 -0.73 23.66
CA ARG A 332 -7.91 -1.06 22.57
C ARG A 332 -8.06 -0.04 21.45
N ARG A 333 -6.97 0.24 20.75
CA ARG A 333 -6.93 1.08 19.54
C ARG A 333 -5.81 0.56 18.64
N MET A 334 -6.02 0.70 17.33
CA MET A 334 -4.95 0.51 16.35
C MET A 334 -3.75 1.42 16.68
N ALA A 335 -2.55 0.89 16.46
CA ALA A 335 -1.27 1.52 16.73
C ALA A 335 -1.24 2.92 16.14
N LYS A 336 -0.69 3.86 16.93
CA LYS A 336 -0.65 5.26 16.55
C LYS A 336 0.05 5.45 15.20
N ALA A 337 1.16 4.76 14.96
CA ALA A 337 1.93 4.84 13.72
C ALA A 337 1.11 4.44 12.48
N VAL A 338 0.27 3.39 12.58
CA VAL A 338 -0.62 2.96 11.49
C VAL A 338 -1.71 4.01 11.25
N ARG A 339 -2.37 4.50 12.31
CA ARG A 339 -3.42 5.54 12.17
C ARG A 339 -2.87 6.84 11.59
N ASP A 340 -1.72 7.27 12.10
CA ASP A 340 -0.98 8.44 11.65
C ASP A 340 -0.64 8.36 10.16
N PHE A 341 -0.11 7.22 9.72
CA PHE A 341 0.16 6.93 8.31
C PHE A 341 -1.11 7.05 7.46
N LEU A 342 -2.21 6.37 7.84
CA LEU A 342 -3.46 6.41 7.08
C LEU A 342 -4.05 7.83 6.98
N VAL A 343 -3.95 8.63 8.05
CA VAL A 343 -4.38 10.04 8.04
C VAL A 343 -3.50 10.88 7.12
N ALA A 344 -2.19 10.65 7.11
CA ALA A 344 -1.24 11.40 6.29
C ALA A 344 -1.44 11.21 4.78
N GLN A 345 -2.08 10.12 4.35
CA GLN A 345 -2.40 9.86 2.95
C GLN A 345 -3.44 10.84 2.38
N LYS A 346 -4.26 11.47 3.25
CA LYS A 346 -5.27 12.51 2.96
C LYS A 346 -6.45 12.10 2.07
N VAL A 347 -6.24 11.26 1.07
CA VAL A 347 -7.18 11.03 -0.04
C VAL A 347 -8.37 10.13 0.32
N GLN A 348 -8.26 9.33 1.39
CA GLN A 348 -9.35 8.49 1.92
C GLN A 348 -9.62 8.76 3.42
N ALA A 349 -9.47 10.03 3.84
CA ALA A 349 -9.66 10.55 5.20
C ALA A 349 -10.38 9.59 6.20
N PRO A 350 -9.64 8.91 7.10
CA PRO A 350 -10.18 7.86 7.96
C PRO A 350 -11.37 8.27 8.86
N VAL A 351 -12.17 7.27 9.25
CA VAL A 351 -13.26 7.34 10.23
C VAL A 351 -13.03 6.26 11.28
N GLU A 352 -12.97 6.65 12.55
CA GLU A 352 -12.95 5.68 13.66
C GLU A 352 -14.37 5.19 13.98
N LEU A 353 -14.57 3.87 14.00
CA LEU A 353 -15.78 3.16 14.37
C LEU A 353 -15.61 2.49 15.73
N PHE A 354 -16.72 2.16 16.41
CA PHE A 354 -16.67 1.44 17.67
C PHE A 354 -16.72 -0.07 17.46
N SER A 355 -15.57 -0.73 17.55
CA SER A 355 -15.44 -2.19 17.40
C SER A 355 -14.96 -2.88 18.70
N ASP A 356 -14.46 -2.13 19.68
CA ASP A 356 -13.83 -2.70 20.89
C ASP A 356 -14.79 -3.48 21.81
N TRP A 357 -16.09 -3.45 21.53
CA TRP A 357 -17.10 -4.30 22.18
C TRP A 357 -17.03 -5.77 21.73
N LEU A 358 -16.42 -6.05 20.58
CA LEU A 358 -16.18 -7.40 20.08
C LEU A 358 -14.92 -8.00 20.72
N SER A 359 -14.93 -9.32 20.91
CA SER A 359 -13.78 -10.04 21.47
C SER A 359 -12.54 -9.87 20.60
N VAL A 360 -12.69 -10.08 19.28
CA VAL A 360 -11.63 -9.86 18.30
C VAL A 360 -11.47 -8.35 18.04
N GLY A 361 -12.57 -7.63 17.80
CA GLY A 361 -12.57 -6.17 17.82
C GLY A 361 -12.42 -5.54 16.44
N HIS A 362 -12.84 -6.24 15.38
CA HIS A 362 -12.67 -5.81 13.99
C HIS A 362 -13.95 -5.24 13.40
N VAL A 363 -13.82 -4.46 12.33
CA VAL A 363 -14.96 -3.83 11.65
C VAL A 363 -15.64 -4.78 10.66
N ASP A 364 -14.89 -5.68 10.05
CA ASP A 364 -15.39 -6.71 9.13
C ASP A 364 -16.40 -7.69 9.80
N GLU A 365 -16.31 -7.86 11.12
CA GLU A 365 -17.22 -8.70 11.92
C GLU A 365 -18.67 -8.21 11.90
N PHE A 366 -18.90 -6.91 11.67
CA PHE A 366 -20.25 -6.32 11.72
C PHE A 366 -20.61 -5.45 10.52
N LEU A 367 -19.68 -5.16 9.61
CA LEU A 367 -19.86 -4.28 8.47
C LEU A 367 -19.26 -4.91 7.20
N SER A 368 -19.95 -4.77 6.07
CA SER A 368 -19.38 -5.02 4.74
C SER A 368 -20.07 -4.15 3.69
N PHE A 369 -19.51 -4.09 2.48
CA PHE A 369 -20.10 -3.41 1.33
C PHE A 369 -20.23 -4.37 0.15
N VAL A 370 -21.34 -4.26 -0.57
CA VAL A 370 -21.57 -5.03 -1.81
C VAL A 370 -21.99 -4.10 -2.94
N PRO A 371 -21.55 -4.35 -4.19
CA PRO A 371 -22.01 -3.58 -5.34
C PRO A 371 -23.52 -3.78 -5.57
N ALA A 372 -24.19 -2.73 -6.02
CA ALA A 372 -25.61 -2.75 -6.33
C ALA A 372 -25.89 -1.93 -7.61
N PRO A 373 -26.82 -2.34 -8.48
CA PRO A 373 -27.06 -1.68 -9.77
C PRO A 373 -27.76 -0.31 -9.66
N ASP A 374 -28.18 0.08 -8.46
CA ASP A 374 -29.02 1.25 -8.21
C ASP A 374 -28.47 2.14 -7.08
N ARG A 375 -29.19 3.22 -6.77
CA ARG A 375 -28.86 4.20 -5.72
C ARG A 375 -27.44 4.78 -5.93
N LYS A 376 -26.51 4.47 -5.04
CA LYS A 376 -25.12 4.94 -5.06
C LYS A 376 -24.15 3.89 -5.64
N GLY A 377 -24.66 2.84 -6.26
CA GLY A 377 -23.83 1.75 -6.78
C GLY A 377 -23.46 0.66 -5.76
N PHE A 378 -23.97 0.76 -4.52
CA PHE A 378 -23.64 -0.19 -3.45
C PHE A 378 -24.71 -0.29 -2.35
N ARG A 379 -24.53 -1.27 -1.47
CA ARG A 379 -25.22 -1.39 -0.17
C ARG A 379 -24.20 -1.61 0.94
N MET A 380 -24.51 -1.04 2.10
CA MET A 380 -23.81 -1.33 3.34
C MET A 380 -24.58 -2.46 4.06
N LEU A 381 -23.88 -3.53 4.39
CA LEU A 381 -24.41 -4.64 5.16
C LEU A 381 -23.99 -4.46 6.62
N LEU A 382 -24.94 -4.58 7.53
CA LEU A 382 -24.68 -4.56 8.98
C LEU A 382 -25.24 -5.82 9.62
N ALA A 383 -24.46 -6.44 10.50
CA ALA A 383 -24.96 -7.52 11.35
C ALA A 383 -26.12 -6.99 12.22
N SER A 384 -27.26 -7.68 12.20
CA SER A 384 -28.48 -7.24 12.90
C SER A 384 -29.11 -8.37 13.71
N PRO A 385 -28.80 -8.47 15.02
CA PRO A 385 -29.47 -9.40 15.92
C PRO A 385 -30.99 -9.22 15.91
N SER A 386 -31.47 -7.98 15.86
CA SER A 386 -32.89 -7.65 15.83
C SER A 386 -33.61 -8.23 14.61
N ALA A 387 -33.00 -8.17 13.42
CA ALA A 387 -33.55 -8.77 12.21
C ALA A 387 -33.58 -10.31 12.30
N CYS A 388 -32.56 -10.92 12.91
CA CYS A 388 -32.54 -12.36 13.17
C CYS A 388 -33.67 -12.77 14.12
N TYR A 389 -33.87 -12.05 15.24
CA TYR A 389 -34.98 -12.30 16.16
C TYR A 389 -36.35 -12.18 15.48
N GLN A 390 -36.52 -11.17 14.63
CA GLN A 390 -37.74 -11.01 13.87
C GLN A 390 -37.99 -12.22 12.96
N LEU A 391 -37.00 -12.65 12.18
CA LEU A 391 -37.10 -13.83 11.32
C LEU A 391 -37.44 -15.10 12.12
N LEU A 392 -36.76 -15.33 13.24
CA LEU A 392 -37.00 -16.51 14.08
C LEU A 392 -38.42 -16.50 14.67
N LYS A 393 -38.92 -15.33 15.07
CA LYS A 393 -40.29 -15.17 15.57
C LYS A 393 -41.32 -15.42 14.47
N GLU A 394 -41.11 -14.87 13.27
CA GLU A 394 -41.98 -15.13 12.10
C GLU A 394 -42.03 -16.63 11.80
N LYS A 395 -40.87 -17.33 11.81
CA LYS A 395 -40.83 -18.78 11.59
C LYS A 395 -41.50 -19.58 12.71
N GLN A 396 -41.40 -19.12 13.95
CA GLN A 396 -42.14 -19.70 15.06
C GLN A 396 -43.66 -19.56 14.87
N GLU A 397 -44.14 -18.38 14.45
CA GLU A 397 -45.56 -18.11 14.17
C GLU A 397 -46.09 -18.92 12.99
N GLU A 398 -45.25 -19.23 12.00
CA GLU A 398 -45.55 -20.14 10.88
C GLU A 398 -45.55 -21.64 11.28
N GLY A 399 -45.25 -21.97 12.55
CA GLY A 399 -45.27 -23.34 13.06
C GLY A 399 -43.91 -24.07 13.06
N PHE A 400 -42.82 -23.39 12.74
CA PHE A 400 -41.46 -23.95 12.71
C PHE A 400 -40.67 -23.72 14.01
N GLY A 401 -41.34 -23.47 15.13
CA GLY A 401 -40.68 -23.11 16.41
C GLY A 401 -39.73 -24.17 16.98
N GLU A 402 -39.91 -25.44 16.61
CA GLU A 402 -39.06 -26.56 17.06
C GLU A 402 -37.85 -26.80 16.14
N ALA A 403 -37.68 -26.00 15.08
CA ALA A 403 -36.53 -26.13 14.19
C ALA A 403 -35.23 -25.81 14.94
N ALA A 404 -34.31 -26.78 15.00
CA ALA A 404 -33.06 -26.64 15.72
C ALA A 404 -32.00 -25.88 14.91
N MET A 405 -31.41 -24.84 15.49
CA MET A 405 -30.18 -24.24 14.99
C MET A 405 -29.03 -25.27 15.09
N PHE A 406 -28.16 -25.30 14.08
CA PHE A 406 -27.03 -26.25 13.95
C PHE A 406 -27.37 -27.69 13.54
N GLN A 407 -28.57 -27.93 12.98
CA GLN A 407 -28.87 -29.21 12.34
C GLN A 407 -27.77 -29.58 11.32
N GLY A 408 -27.31 -30.84 11.35
CA GLY A 408 -26.25 -31.34 10.47
C GLY A 408 -24.82 -31.14 10.98
N ARG A 409 -24.62 -30.47 12.13
CA ARG A 409 -23.35 -30.50 12.85
C ARG A 409 -23.40 -31.59 13.92
N ALA A 410 -22.43 -32.51 13.92
CA ALA A 410 -22.18 -33.33 15.10
C ALA A 410 -21.66 -32.40 16.21
N GLY A 411 -22.25 -32.51 17.40
CA GLY A 411 -21.88 -31.71 18.58
C GLY A 411 -20.59 -32.15 19.23
#